data_AF-A0A2N1AN80-F1
#
_entry.id   AF-A0A2N1AN80-F1
#
_cell.length_a   1.000
_cell.length_b   1.000
_cell.length_c   1.000
_cell.angle_alpha   90.00
_cell.angle_beta   90.00
_cell.angle_gamma   90.00
#
_symmetry.space_group_name_H-M   'P 1'
#
loop_
_entity.id
_entity.type
_entity.pdbx_description
1 polymer ?
#
loop_
_entity_poly.entity_id
_entity_poly.type
_entity_poly.pdbx_seq_one_letter_code
_entity_poly.pdbx_strand_id
1 'polypeptide(L)'
;MSWYCQQLKVKSFYSLKVEKMPLCRLFFIKYAETVEEYQARRLAYHLSCMITAKRGEVNSYELYKKAGLSAKTIYQSVDIIIKKDI
;
A
#
# COMPACT_ATOMS: atom_id res chain seq x y z
N MET A 1 -12.03 -6.75 3.98
CA MET A 1 -12.31 -8.21 3.96
C MET A 1 -13.79 -8.58 4.07
N SER A 2 -14.58 -7.94 4.95
CA SER A 2 -16.03 -8.24 5.05
C SER A 2 -16.81 -7.94 3.76
N TRP A 3 -16.42 -6.88 3.02
CA TRP A 3 -17.07 -6.44 1.80
C TRP A 3 -17.06 -7.49 0.67
N TYR A 4 -15.90 -8.08 0.33
CA TYR A 4 -15.81 -9.09 -0.73
C TYR A 4 -16.53 -10.40 -0.36
N CYS A 5 -16.45 -10.82 0.91
CA CYS A 5 -17.20 -11.97 1.41
C CYS A 5 -18.72 -11.75 1.38
N GLN A 6 -19.19 -10.51 1.55
CA GLN A 6 -20.60 -10.15 1.33
C GLN A 6 -21.00 -10.31 -0.14
N GLN A 7 -20.15 -9.92 -1.09
CA GLN A 7 -20.43 -10.07 -2.53
C GLN A 7 -20.54 -11.54 -2.95
N LEU A 8 -19.71 -12.42 -2.38
CA LEU A 8 -19.71 -13.84 -2.73
C LEU A 8 -20.84 -14.64 -2.08
N LYS A 9 -21.61 -14.09 -1.13
CA LYS A 9 -22.62 -14.83 -0.32
C LYS A 9 -22.09 -16.09 0.38
N VAL A 10 -20.78 -16.28 0.46
CA VAL A 10 -20.14 -17.44 1.12
C VAL A 10 -19.38 -16.97 2.36
N LYS A 11 -20.13 -16.67 3.44
CA LYS A 11 -19.54 -16.20 4.72
C LYS A 11 -18.60 -17.22 5.39
N SER A 12 -18.85 -18.53 5.19
CA SER A 12 -18.20 -19.60 5.98
C SER A 12 -16.92 -20.17 5.38
N PHE A 13 -16.70 -20.05 4.07
CA PHE A 13 -15.62 -20.78 3.40
C PHE A 13 -14.25 -20.10 3.53
N TYR A 14 -14.24 -18.77 3.72
CA TYR A 14 -13.00 -17.97 3.70
C TYR A 14 -12.38 -17.75 5.07
N SER A 15 -13.16 -17.55 6.14
CA SER A 15 -12.59 -17.30 7.48
C SER A 15 -11.75 -18.46 8.02
N LEU A 16 -12.06 -19.71 7.63
CA LEU A 16 -11.38 -20.92 8.09
C LEU A 16 -10.20 -21.36 7.20
N LYS A 17 -10.13 -20.89 5.94
CA LYS A 17 -9.13 -21.36 4.96
C LYS A 17 -8.14 -20.30 4.49
N VAL A 18 -8.41 -19.01 4.70
CA VAL A 18 -7.51 -17.92 4.27
C VAL A 18 -6.14 -17.99 4.95
N GLU A 19 -6.06 -18.44 6.20
CA GLU A 19 -4.76 -18.63 6.88
C GLU A 19 -3.90 -19.69 6.20
N LYS A 20 -4.53 -20.71 5.60
CA LYS A 20 -3.85 -21.75 4.82
C LYS A 20 -3.52 -21.30 3.39
N MET A 21 -3.92 -20.09 2.99
CA MET A 21 -3.78 -19.55 1.63
C MET A 21 -3.14 -18.15 1.68
N PRO A 22 -1.85 -18.04 2.01
CA PRO A 22 -1.18 -16.76 2.25
C PRO A 22 -1.20 -15.82 1.04
N LEU A 23 -1.12 -16.37 -0.19
CA LEU A 23 -1.17 -15.58 -1.41
C LEU A 23 -2.56 -14.95 -1.63
N CYS A 24 -3.64 -15.72 -1.42
CA CYS A 24 -5.00 -15.20 -1.50
C CYS A 24 -5.23 -14.14 -0.42
N ARG A 25 -4.74 -14.38 0.81
CA ARG A 25 -4.80 -13.40 1.91
C ARG A 25 -4.14 -12.08 1.50
N LEU A 26 -2.92 -12.13 0.96
CA LEU A 26 -2.20 -10.94 0.50
C LEU A 26 -2.91 -10.23 -0.64
N PHE A 27 -3.46 -10.99 -1.60
CA PHE A 27 -4.26 -10.42 -2.69
C PHE A 27 -5.47 -9.66 -2.14
N PHE A 28 -6.25 -10.27 -1.25
CA PHE A 28 -7.45 -9.63 -0.72
C PHE A 28 -7.16 -8.45 0.20
N ILE A 29 -6.07 -8.51 0.98
CA ILE A 29 -5.61 -7.36 1.78
C ILE A 29 -5.33 -6.19 0.83
N LYS A 30 -4.51 -6.41 -0.21
CA LYS A 30 -4.18 -5.37 -1.20
C LYS A 30 -5.38 -4.89 -2.00
N TYR A 31 -6.33 -5.78 -2.31
CA TYR A 31 -7.53 -5.44 -3.07
C TYR A 31 -8.53 -4.63 -2.24
N ALA A 32 -8.55 -4.83 -0.93
CA ALA A 32 -9.40 -4.10 -0.02
C ALA A 32 -8.79 -2.77 0.46
N GLU A 33 -7.55 -2.45 0.05
CA GLU A 33 -6.91 -1.18 0.39
C GLU A 33 -7.72 -0.02 -0.17
N THR A 34 -7.86 1.04 0.63
CA THR A 34 -8.29 2.34 0.08
C THR A 34 -7.21 2.91 -0.84
N VAL A 35 -7.56 3.92 -1.64
CA VAL A 35 -6.58 4.57 -2.52
C VAL A 35 -5.42 5.14 -1.69
N GLU A 36 -5.71 5.71 -0.53
CA GLU A 36 -4.74 6.24 0.42
C GLU A 36 -3.79 5.16 0.95
N GLU A 37 -4.33 4.02 1.40
CA GLU A 37 -3.52 2.88 1.89
C GLU A 37 -2.61 2.32 0.78
N TYR A 38 -3.15 2.20 -0.43
CA TYR A 38 -2.40 1.77 -1.60
C TYR A 38 -1.22 2.73 -1.91
N GLN A 39 -1.47 4.04 -1.86
CA GLN A 39 -0.44 5.06 -2.09
C GLN A 39 0.64 5.01 -1.01
N ALA A 40 0.25 4.94 0.26
CA ALA A 40 1.17 4.84 1.40
C ALA A 40 2.08 3.60 1.28
N ARG A 41 1.52 2.44 0.93
CA ARG A 41 2.28 1.19 0.76
C ARG A 41 3.30 1.29 -0.38
N ARG A 42 2.90 1.81 -1.54
CA ARG A 42 3.81 1.99 -2.68
C ARG A 42 4.96 2.91 -2.33
N LEU A 43 4.64 4.00 -1.65
CA LEU A 43 5.60 4.99 -1.25
C LEU A 43 6.62 4.44 -0.26
N ALA A 44 6.16 3.77 0.79
CA ALA A 44 7.02 3.11 1.77
C ALA A 44 7.94 2.06 1.13
N TYR A 45 7.45 1.31 0.14
CA TYR A 45 8.28 0.38 -0.63
C TYR A 45 9.44 1.11 -1.33
N HIS A 46 9.16 2.18 -2.08
CA HIS A 46 10.22 2.90 -2.78
C HIS A 46 11.20 3.61 -1.83
N LEU A 47 10.70 4.16 -0.71
CA LEU A 47 11.53 4.75 0.32
C LEU A 47 12.50 3.73 0.92
N SER A 48 12.00 2.54 1.31
CA SER A 48 12.85 1.48 1.86
C SER A 48 13.90 0.98 0.86
N CYS A 49 13.56 0.89 -0.43
CA CYS A 49 14.53 0.59 -1.49
C CYS A 49 15.62 1.66 -1.61
N MET A 50 15.27 2.95 -1.50
CA MET A 50 16.26 4.04 -1.56
C MET A 50 17.21 4.02 -0.36
N ILE A 51 16.67 3.84 0.86
CA ILE A 51 17.44 3.72 2.10
C ILE A 51 18.39 2.53 2.01
N THR A 52 17.88 1.36 1.59
CA THR A 52 18.68 0.13 1.46
C THR A 52 19.80 0.28 0.42
N ALA A 53 19.53 1.03 -0.67
CA ALA A 53 20.51 1.27 -1.72
C ALA A 53 21.61 2.29 -1.33
N LYS A 54 21.61 2.82 -0.09
CA LYS A 54 22.52 3.88 0.39
C LYS A 54 22.61 5.10 -0.55
N ARG A 55 21.57 5.36 -1.33
CA ARG A 55 21.43 6.64 -2.04
C ARG A 55 21.15 7.67 -0.94
N GLY A 56 21.96 8.73 -0.87
CA GLY A 56 21.98 9.73 0.21
C GLY A 56 20.63 10.42 0.48
N GLU A 57 20.56 11.75 0.38
CA GLU A 57 19.31 12.47 0.60
C GLU A 57 18.19 11.96 -0.32
N VAL A 58 17.07 11.61 0.29
CA VAL A 58 15.89 11.15 -0.42
C VAL A 58 15.23 12.37 -1.09
N ASN A 59 15.43 12.52 -2.40
CA ASN A 59 14.70 13.52 -3.15
C ASN A 59 13.22 13.11 -3.23
N SER A 60 12.36 13.87 -2.55
CA SER A 60 10.91 13.65 -2.49
C SER A 60 10.27 13.59 -3.88
N TYR A 61 10.73 14.41 -4.85
CA TYR A 61 10.24 14.38 -6.23
C TYR A 61 10.51 13.03 -6.92
N GLU A 62 11.74 12.51 -6.80
CA GLU A 62 12.08 11.20 -7.38
C GLU A 62 11.28 10.07 -6.72
N LEU A 63 11.08 10.18 -5.40
CA LEU A 63 10.31 9.22 -4.62
C LEU A 63 8.85 9.19 -5.08
N TYR A 64 8.20 10.35 -5.21
CA TYR A 64 6.84 10.45 -5.74
C TYR A 64 6.73 9.89 -7.15
N LYS A 65 7.68 10.25 -8.04
CA LYS A 65 7.70 9.76 -9.42
C LYS A 65 7.82 8.24 -9.48
N LYS A 66 8.70 7.63 -8.68
CA LYS A 66 8.82 6.16 -8.61
C LYS A 66 7.57 5.51 -8.03
N ALA A 67 6.96 6.13 -7.02
CA ALA A 67 5.69 5.68 -6.46
C ALA A 67 4.51 5.86 -7.42
N GLY A 68 4.67 6.55 -8.55
CA GLY A 68 3.59 6.85 -9.50
C GLY A 68 2.61 7.90 -8.95
N LEU A 69 3.06 8.72 -8.01
CA LEU A 69 2.28 9.78 -7.40
C LEU A 69 2.58 11.10 -8.10
N SER A 70 1.54 11.92 -8.23
CA SER A 70 1.63 13.28 -8.75
C SER A 70 1.02 14.25 -7.73
N ALA A 71 1.35 15.54 -7.83
CA ALA A 71 0.76 16.57 -6.98
C ALA A 71 -0.78 16.62 -7.05
N LYS A 72 -1.38 16.13 -8.14
CA LYS A 72 -2.85 16.06 -8.32
C LYS A 72 -3.48 14.81 -7.72
N THR A 73 -2.70 13.75 -7.54
CA THR A 73 -3.21 12.43 -7.15
C THR A 73 -2.79 12.02 -5.75
N ILE A 74 -1.82 12.71 -5.14
CA ILE A 74 -1.35 12.39 -3.81
C ILE A 74 -2.36 12.80 -2.74
N TYR A 75 -2.66 11.88 -1.84
CA TYR A 75 -3.44 12.20 -0.66
C TYR A 75 -2.61 12.93 0.38
N GLN A 76 -3.23 13.94 1.00
CA GLN A 76 -2.57 14.82 1.96
C GLN A 76 -1.99 14.06 3.16
N SER A 77 -2.67 13.00 3.61
CA SER A 77 -2.19 12.09 4.65
C SER A 77 -0.88 11.39 4.27
N VAL A 78 -0.71 11.04 3.00
CA VAL A 78 0.49 10.38 2.47
C VAL A 78 1.66 11.37 2.34
N ASP A 79 1.36 12.61 1.92
CA ASP A 79 2.36 13.69 1.81
C ASP A 79 2.93 14.10 3.18
N ILE A 80 2.10 14.07 4.23
CA ILE A 80 2.52 14.35 5.61
C ILE A 80 3.53 13.31 6.11
N ILE A 81 3.36 12.03 5.74
CA ILE A 81 4.26 10.95 6.18
C ILE A 81 5.67 11.20 5.65
N ILE A 82 5.81 11.62 4.38
CA ILE A 82 7.13 11.91 3.81
C ILE A 82 7.80 13.10 4.49
N LYS A 83 7.04 14.20 4.66
CA LYS A 83 7.58 15.43 5.25
C LYS A 83 7.99 15.30 6.72
N LYS A 84 7.63 14.19 7.36
CA LYS A 84 8.04 13.87 8.74
C LYS A 84 9.27 12.97 8.82
N ASP A 85 9.48 12.11 7.81
CA ASP A 85 10.56 11.12 7.79
C ASP A 85 11.79 11.59 6.98
N ILE A 86 11.65 12.62 6.13
CA ILE A 86 12.73 13.32 5.41
C ILE A 86 12.90 14.71 6.02
#